data_AF-A0A7J3XC88-F1
#
_entry.id   AF-A0A7J3XC88-F1
#
_cell.length_a   1.000
_cell.length_b   1.000
_cell.length_c   1.000
_cell.angle_alpha   90.00
_cell.angle_beta   90.00
_cell.angle_gamma   90.00
#
_symmetry.space_group_name_H-M   'P 1'
#
loop_
_entity.id
_entity.type
_entity.pdbx_description
1 polymer ?
#
loop_
_entity_poly.entity_id
_entity_poly.type
_entity_poly.pdbx_seq_one_letter_code
_entity_poly.pdbx_strand_id
1 'polypeptide(L)'
;MLRLLHRGTSLKLCGALAVNRCGGVVYWYYLVCGNSGGFEKVFYLVSSAEVLDELGYDYLAVEEGPSRPELADVTFYDLVPDFAKGPERAREIAFRRLYLHQVEVLKALSGGANVVVVSGTGSGKTEPWAIYAIRGRLRVLAVYPTLALSQDQIDRLRSYYSAVGLPNAVVEIDRPVVEGLGGYSQVREALSRAYVVVTNPAFLMADLKRLSSPRSRAVLGEFLRDVDLIVIDELDYYGSRRATLLLAMVELLERYICRRRPQVVVLAATLGNPDDVARYLTQVNGRETAVIEGRAFRVPNRVYAVLGKNLRKLWEHLRGMREVVESAAPELLPILDNFETFRLAAPDVVEALEGAGLKVPELGLDTIEILAEYVKREEGYVTVVFTPSIRSAEVLARRLRDKLKRELGEEFKDLIAVHHHLVDPARRRDIEEGARRGRVRVVFTVRTLLQGIDIGTIARVVHYGLPEDVREFKQREGRKGRRLEIPFSETLIFPVKPMDRVLLELGLEGLREYVSAPLEKVFVNPSNKFVLLFKAMFKLRSGFEDLTKEERELLKELKLVTTRRVLFGEG
;
A
#
# COMPACT_ATOMS: atom_id res chain seq x y z
N MET A 1 -30.98 10.99 25.07
CA MET A 1 -29.95 11.49 26.01
C MET A 1 -28.91 10.37 26.20
N LEU A 2 -28.00 10.18 25.24
CA LEU A 2 -26.96 9.14 25.29
C LEU A 2 -25.77 9.64 26.13
N ARG A 3 -25.44 8.93 27.22
CA ARG A 3 -24.22 9.15 28.00
C ARG A 3 -23.03 8.53 27.24
N LEU A 4 -22.18 9.35 26.65
CA LEU A 4 -20.82 8.94 26.27
C LEU A 4 -19.97 8.84 27.53
N LEU A 5 -19.60 7.61 27.90
CA LEU A 5 -18.63 7.33 28.98
C LEU A 5 -17.22 7.64 28.48
N HIS A 6 -16.74 8.86 28.75
CA HIS A 6 -15.32 9.21 28.61
C HIS A 6 -14.72 9.38 30.00
N ARG A 7 -13.70 8.57 30.32
CA ARG A 7 -12.94 8.66 31.58
C ARG A 7 -12.14 9.96 31.59
N GLY A 8 -12.51 10.91 32.46
CA GLY A 8 -11.57 11.88 33.03
C GLY A 8 -11.83 13.37 32.81
N THR A 9 -12.71 13.78 31.89
CA THR A 9 -13.02 15.20 31.67
C THR A 9 -14.51 15.42 31.43
N SER A 10 -15.14 16.17 32.35
CA SER A 10 -16.54 16.58 32.24
C SER A 10 -16.70 17.61 31.12
N LEU A 11 -17.02 17.16 29.90
CA LEU A 11 -17.49 18.05 28.84
C LEU A 11 -18.97 18.37 29.09
N LYS A 12 -19.27 19.63 29.39
CA LYS A 12 -20.66 20.15 29.44
C LYS A 12 -21.17 20.29 28.00
N LEU A 13 -22.25 19.60 27.65
CA LEU A 13 -23.03 19.87 26.44
C LEU A 13 -23.70 21.24 26.57
N CYS A 14 -23.29 22.21 25.76
CA CYS A 14 -23.94 23.51 25.66
C CYS A 14 -24.89 23.53 24.45
N GLY A 15 -26.02 22.82 24.53
CA GLY A 15 -27.15 22.96 23.60
C GLY A 15 -27.01 22.27 22.22
N ALA A 16 -28.15 21.91 21.65
CA ALA A 16 -28.30 21.45 20.27
C ALA A 16 -28.88 22.60 19.44
N LEU A 17 -28.24 22.96 18.33
CA LEU A 17 -28.74 23.98 17.41
C LEU A 17 -29.31 23.27 16.17
N ALA A 18 -30.64 23.32 16.02
CA ALA A 18 -31.31 22.87 14.80
C ALA A 18 -31.25 24.01 13.78
N VAL A 19 -30.56 23.81 12.65
CA VAL A 19 -30.63 24.74 11.52
C VAL A 19 -31.47 24.09 10.43
N ASN A 20 -32.64 24.66 10.18
CA ASN A 20 -33.60 24.19 9.19
C ASN A 20 -33.27 24.80 7.82
N ARG A 21 -32.91 23.98 6.82
CA ARG A 21 -33.03 24.33 5.39
C ARG A 21 -33.40 23.10 4.56
N CYS A 22 -34.20 23.37 3.53
CA CYS A 22 -35.01 22.46 2.71
C CYS A 22 -34.38 21.10 2.40
N GLY A 23 -35.11 20.02 2.67
CA GLY A 23 -34.74 18.64 2.31
C GLY A 23 -35.17 17.56 3.31
N GLY A 24 -35.68 17.92 4.49
CA GLY A 24 -36.29 16.96 5.43
C GLY A 24 -35.33 16.16 6.31
N VAL A 25 -34.01 16.45 6.28
CA VAL A 25 -33.02 15.81 7.18
C VAL A 25 -32.65 16.77 8.31
N VAL A 26 -32.86 16.33 9.56
CA VAL A 26 -32.49 17.09 10.77
C VAL A 26 -31.04 16.75 11.15
N TYR A 27 -30.12 17.70 11.02
CA TYR A 27 -28.74 17.56 11.49
C TYR A 27 -28.67 17.85 13.01
N TRP A 28 -28.05 16.94 13.77
CA TRP A 28 -27.67 17.19 15.16
C TRP A 28 -26.25 17.76 15.21
N TYR A 29 -26.13 19.08 15.36
CA TYR A 29 -24.85 19.71 15.67
C TYR A 29 -24.61 19.61 17.18
N TYR A 30 -23.57 18.86 17.57
CA TYR A 30 -23.11 18.85 18.95
C TYR A 30 -22.11 19.99 19.16
N LEU A 31 -22.46 20.95 20.02
CA LEU A 31 -21.54 21.99 20.49
C LEU A 31 -20.56 21.37 21.49
N VAL A 32 -19.30 21.19 21.06
CA VAL A 32 -18.20 20.84 21.96
C VAL A 32 -17.35 22.10 22.17
N CYS A 33 -17.44 22.72 23.35
CA CYS A 33 -16.56 23.83 23.71
C CYS A 33 -15.16 23.32 24.05
N GLY A 34 -14.24 23.39 23.10
CA GLY A 34 -12.79 23.37 23.35
C GLY A 34 -12.25 24.79 23.58
N ASN A 35 -11.18 24.93 24.37
CA ASN A 35 -10.54 26.19 24.79
C ASN A 35 -9.94 27.07 23.66
N SER A 36 -10.27 26.80 22.40
CA SER A 36 -9.71 27.48 21.24
C SER A 36 -10.75 27.66 20.13
N GLY A 37 -11.91 28.25 20.45
CA GLY A 37 -12.78 29.02 19.53
C GLY A 37 -13.06 28.49 18.11
N GLY A 38 -12.93 27.20 17.85
CA GLY A 38 -13.04 26.59 16.53
C GLY A 38 -14.15 25.55 16.51
N PHE A 39 -15.02 25.62 15.51
CA PHE A 39 -16.07 24.62 15.28
C PHE A 39 -15.44 23.34 14.71
N GLU A 40 -15.45 22.22 15.45
CA GLU A 40 -15.12 20.91 14.89
C GLU A 40 -16.33 20.31 14.18
N LYS A 41 -16.20 20.07 12.88
CA LYS A 41 -17.22 19.42 12.06
C LYS A 41 -17.18 17.92 12.33
N VAL A 42 -18.08 17.40 13.16
CA VAL A 42 -18.21 15.95 13.38
C VAL A 42 -18.90 15.35 12.15
N PHE A 43 -18.15 14.61 11.34
CA PHE A 43 -18.70 13.94 10.17
C PHE A 43 -19.38 12.64 10.55
N TYR A 44 -20.59 12.41 10.03
CA TYR A 44 -21.31 11.16 10.16
C TYR A 44 -20.78 10.15 9.12
N LEU A 45 -20.62 8.90 9.53
CA LEU A 45 -20.30 7.75 8.66
C LEU A 45 -21.45 6.75 8.78
N VAL A 46 -22.20 6.53 7.70
CA VAL A 46 -23.26 5.51 7.66
C VAL A 46 -22.61 4.14 7.64
N SER A 47 -23.23 3.14 8.29
CA SER A 47 -22.77 1.77 8.14
C SER A 47 -23.25 1.18 6.82
N SER A 48 -22.37 0.49 6.11
CA SER A 48 -22.75 -0.26 4.92
C SER A 48 -23.78 -1.35 5.20
N ALA A 49 -23.81 -1.94 6.40
CA ALA A 49 -24.87 -2.86 6.79
C ALA A 49 -26.27 -2.23 6.68
N GLU A 50 -26.44 -1.01 7.21
CA GLU A 50 -27.70 -0.25 7.15
C GLU A 50 -28.11 0.02 5.69
N VAL A 51 -27.16 0.45 4.85
CA VAL A 51 -27.41 0.69 3.42
C VAL A 51 -27.77 -0.60 2.67
N LEU A 52 -27.08 -1.70 2.96
CA LEU A 52 -27.34 -3.00 2.33
C LEU A 52 -28.70 -3.54 2.75
N ASP A 53 -29.03 -3.49 4.04
CA ASP A 53 -30.30 -3.97 4.59
C ASP A 53 -31.50 -3.17 4.01
N GLU A 54 -31.40 -1.84 3.95
CA GLU A 54 -32.44 -0.98 3.37
C GLU A 54 -32.69 -1.25 1.88
N LEU A 55 -31.62 -1.52 1.13
CA LEU A 55 -31.70 -1.86 -0.28
C LEU A 55 -32.08 -3.33 -0.51
N GLY A 56 -32.15 -4.16 0.54
CA GLY A 56 -32.49 -5.58 0.45
C GLY A 56 -31.37 -6.46 -0.09
N TYR A 57 -30.11 -6.14 0.21
CA TYR A 57 -28.95 -6.96 -0.12
C TYR A 57 -28.64 -7.99 0.97
N ASP A 58 -28.41 -9.23 0.56
CA ASP A 58 -27.82 -10.26 1.39
C ASP A 58 -26.28 -10.16 1.35
N TYR A 59 -25.64 -10.34 2.51
CA TYR A 59 -24.17 -10.27 2.63
C TYR A 59 -23.62 -11.19 3.73
N LEU A 60 -22.32 -11.41 3.67
CA LEU A 60 -21.51 -11.96 4.78
C LEU A 60 -20.78 -10.82 5.47
N ALA A 61 -20.64 -10.89 6.80
CA ALA A 61 -19.99 -9.84 7.58
C ALA A 61 -18.92 -10.39 8.52
N VAL A 62 -17.72 -9.80 8.50
CA VAL A 62 -16.62 -10.07 9.43
C VAL A 62 -16.15 -8.75 10.03
N GLU A 63 -15.84 -8.72 11.33
CA GLU A 63 -15.27 -7.55 11.99
C GLU A 63 -13.83 -7.82 12.43
N GLU A 64 -12.93 -6.91 12.07
CA GLU A 64 -11.56 -6.86 12.56
C GLU A 64 -11.44 -5.77 13.65
N GLY A 65 -10.81 -6.13 14.77
CA GLY A 65 -10.58 -5.20 15.87
C GLY A 65 -9.61 -4.06 15.51
N PRO A 66 -9.59 -2.98 16.31
CA PRO A 66 -8.67 -1.88 16.10
C PRO A 66 -7.22 -2.33 16.35
N SER A 67 -6.27 -1.64 15.73
CA SER A 67 -4.84 -1.79 15.98
C SER A 67 -4.23 -0.45 16.32
N ARG A 68 -3.39 -0.38 17.35
CA ARG A 68 -2.66 0.84 17.71
C ARG A 68 -1.18 0.51 17.90
N PRO A 69 -0.27 1.35 17.39
CA PRO A 69 1.14 1.23 17.73
C PRO A 69 1.34 1.54 19.21
N GLU A 70 2.26 0.82 19.84
CA GLU A 70 2.72 1.13 21.19
C GLU A 70 3.63 2.37 21.14
N LEU A 71 3.47 3.28 22.10
CA LEU A 71 4.22 4.54 22.16
C LEU A 71 5.35 4.44 23.18
N ALA A 72 6.55 4.86 22.81
CA ALA A 72 7.66 5.03 23.73
C ALA A 72 7.58 6.39 24.45
N ASP A 73 8.19 6.51 25.64
CA ASP A 73 8.34 7.77 26.38
C ASP A 73 9.48 8.65 25.82
N VAL A 74 9.58 8.74 24.50
CA VAL A 74 10.57 9.55 23.78
C VAL A 74 9.87 10.22 22.61
N THR A 75 10.16 11.50 22.37
CA THR A 75 9.64 12.28 21.25
C THR A 75 10.68 12.49 20.15
N PHE A 76 10.23 12.89 18.95
CA PHE A 76 11.16 13.24 17.88
C PHE A 76 12.06 14.42 18.25
N TYR A 77 11.54 15.36 19.04
CA TYR A 77 12.25 16.51 19.57
C TYR A 77 13.43 16.11 20.46
N ASP A 78 13.26 15.07 21.29
CA ASP A 78 14.33 14.56 22.16
C ASP A 78 15.52 14.00 21.34
N LEU A 79 15.28 13.57 20.10
CA LEU A 79 16.30 13.01 19.21
C LEU A 79 16.87 14.04 18.22
N VAL A 80 16.02 14.93 17.70
CA VAL A 80 16.38 15.98 16.73
C VAL A 80 15.60 17.27 17.06
N PRO A 81 16.10 18.10 18.00
CA PRO A 81 15.41 19.31 18.45
C PRO A 81 15.10 20.31 17.32
N ASP A 82 15.95 20.34 16.29
CA ASP A 82 15.82 21.23 15.14
C ASP A 82 14.52 21.05 14.35
N PHE A 83 13.88 19.87 14.44
CA PHE A 83 12.59 19.61 13.80
C PHE A 83 11.51 20.60 14.24
N ALA A 84 11.54 21.08 15.48
CA ALA A 84 10.56 22.06 15.97
C ALA A 84 10.61 23.40 15.22
N LYS A 85 11.79 23.78 14.71
CA LYS A 85 12.00 25.03 13.94
C LYS A 85 12.07 24.79 12.43
N GLY A 86 12.00 23.53 12.00
CA GLY A 86 12.12 23.13 10.61
C GLY A 86 10.90 23.48 9.74
N PRO A 87 10.94 23.07 8.46
CA PRO A 87 9.80 23.16 7.56
C PRO A 87 8.62 22.31 8.04
N GLU A 88 7.45 22.50 7.41
CA GLU A 88 6.15 21.94 7.82
C GLU A 88 6.21 20.47 8.24
N ARG A 89 6.70 19.57 7.37
CA ARG A 89 6.71 18.11 7.65
C ARG A 89 7.59 17.71 8.84
N ALA A 90 8.72 18.40 9.06
CA ALA A 90 9.56 18.18 10.25
C ALA A 90 8.86 18.64 11.53
N ARG A 91 8.22 19.81 11.47
CA ARG A 91 7.49 20.41 12.60
C ARG A 91 6.28 19.58 13.03
N GLU A 92 5.56 19.00 12.06
CA GLU A 92 4.40 18.12 12.29
C GLU A 92 4.70 16.94 13.23
N ILE A 93 5.93 16.42 13.18
CA ILE A 93 6.34 15.25 13.95
C ILE A 93 7.15 15.60 15.19
N ALA A 94 7.76 16.80 15.27
CA ALA A 94 8.71 17.18 16.32
C ALA A 94 8.25 16.78 17.74
N PHE A 95 7.03 17.14 18.14
CA PHE A 95 6.53 16.86 19.49
C PHE A 95 5.74 15.54 19.62
N ARG A 96 5.70 14.72 18.56
CA ARG A 96 5.05 13.41 18.63
C ARG A 96 5.96 12.42 19.34
N ARG A 97 5.36 11.50 20.09
CA ARG A 97 6.05 10.35 20.68
C ARG A 97 6.41 9.34 19.59
N LEU A 98 7.58 8.73 19.70
CA LEU A 98 7.99 7.62 18.84
C LEU A 98 7.16 6.39 19.16
N TYR A 99 6.96 5.55 18.14
CA TYR A 99 6.45 4.20 18.36
C TYR A 99 7.56 3.31 18.95
N LEU A 100 7.17 2.27 19.69
CA LEU A 100 8.12 1.34 20.32
C LEU A 100 9.04 0.69 19.28
N HIS A 101 8.48 0.20 18.17
CA HIS A 101 9.26 -0.38 17.07
C HIS A 101 10.25 0.62 16.47
N GLN A 102 9.93 1.92 16.45
CA GLN A 102 10.86 2.95 15.95
C GLN A 102 12.08 3.09 16.86
N VAL A 103 11.88 3.01 18.18
CA VAL A 103 12.96 3.03 19.16
C VAL A 103 13.81 1.77 19.07
N GLU A 104 13.19 0.60 18.87
CA GLU A 104 13.91 -0.67 18.67
C GLU A 104 14.79 -0.63 17.41
N VAL A 105 14.29 -0.08 16.31
CA VAL A 105 15.07 0.11 15.08
C VAL A 105 16.27 1.02 15.33
N LEU A 106 16.06 2.15 16.01
CA LEU A 106 17.15 3.06 16.37
C LEU A 106 18.21 2.39 17.24
N LYS A 107 17.80 1.57 18.22
CA LYS A 107 18.70 0.81 19.09
C LYS A 107 19.51 -0.21 18.30
N ALA A 108 18.87 -1.01 17.45
CA ALA A 108 19.54 -2.01 16.61
C ALA A 108 20.55 -1.36 15.66
N LEU A 109 20.16 -0.27 15.00
CA LEU A 109 21.05 0.48 14.12
C LEU A 109 22.23 1.09 14.88
N SER A 110 21.99 1.67 16.05
CA SER A 110 23.07 2.21 16.90
C SER A 110 24.01 1.11 17.42
N GLY A 111 23.52 -0.11 17.57
CA GLY A 111 24.33 -1.30 17.88
C GLY A 111 25.13 -1.85 16.69
N GLY A 112 24.98 -1.28 15.50
CA GLY A 112 25.70 -1.70 14.29
C GLY A 112 25.06 -2.85 13.53
N ALA A 113 23.83 -3.26 13.88
CA ALA A 113 23.10 -4.32 13.21
C ALA A 113 22.50 -3.86 11.87
N ASN A 114 22.26 -4.79 10.95
CA ASN A 114 21.28 -4.61 9.88
C ASN A 114 19.87 -4.70 10.50
N VAL A 115 18.86 -4.19 9.80
CA VAL A 115 17.47 -4.25 10.28
C VAL A 115 16.51 -4.62 9.16
N VAL A 116 15.59 -5.53 9.43
CA VAL A 116 14.40 -5.80 8.62
C VAL A 116 13.17 -5.33 9.40
N VAL A 117 12.50 -4.30 8.90
CA VAL A 117 11.28 -3.73 9.52
C VAL A 117 10.06 -4.25 8.78
N VAL A 118 9.24 -5.04 9.46
CA VAL A 118 7.93 -5.49 8.96
C VAL A 118 6.84 -4.69 9.65
N SER A 119 6.25 -3.74 8.95
CA SER A 119 5.17 -2.94 9.55
C SER A 119 4.21 -2.41 8.50
N GLY A 120 2.93 -2.37 8.85
CA GLY A 120 1.86 -1.92 7.96
C GLY A 120 2.09 -0.51 7.40
N THR A 121 1.37 -0.13 6.35
CA THR A 121 1.48 1.21 5.79
C THR A 121 1.01 2.28 6.80
N GLY A 122 1.70 3.43 6.86
CA GLY A 122 1.37 4.51 7.81
C GLY A 122 1.89 4.31 9.25
N SER A 123 2.72 3.31 9.50
CA SER A 123 3.32 3.00 10.81
C SER A 123 4.62 3.75 11.13
N GLY A 124 5.05 4.65 10.25
CA GLY A 124 6.29 5.40 10.42
C GLY A 124 7.56 4.53 10.32
N LYS A 125 7.71 3.81 9.19
CA LYS A 125 8.91 3.01 8.89
C LYS A 125 10.11 3.85 8.45
N THR A 126 9.86 5.06 7.94
CA THR A 126 10.88 5.91 7.33
C THR A 126 11.70 6.67 8.38
N GLU A 127 11.05 7.11 9.45
CA GLU A 127 11.65 8.01 10.43
C GLU A 127 12.83 7.38 11.20
N PRO A 128 12.80 6.11 11.63
CA PRO A 128 13.90 5.54 12.41
C PRO A 128 15.25 5.58 11.69
N TRP A 129 15.30 5.14 10.43
CA TRP A 129 16.55 5.14 9.67
C TRP A 129 16.96 6.56 9.28
N ALA A 130 15.99 7.45 9.00
CA ALA A 130 16.28 8.84 8.66
C ALA A 130 16.88 9.60 9.85
N ILE A 131 16.34 9.42 11.05
CA ILE A 131 16.86 10.02 12.29
C ILE A 131 18.24 9.45 12.62
N TYR A 132 18.42 8.14 12.48
CA TYR A 132 19.74 7.51 12.63
C TYR A 132 20.76 8.14 11.69
N ALA A 133 20.42 8.27 10.40
CA ALA A 133 21.30 8.87 9.40
C ALA A 133 21.61 10.35 9.67
N ILE A 134 20.61 11.13 10.08
CA ILE A 134 20.79 12.55 10.43
C ILE A 134 21.74 12.70 11.64
N ARG A 135 21.50 11.94 12.72
CA ARG A 135 22.31 12.01 13.94
C ARG A 135 23.75 11.54 13.71
N GLY A 136 23.93 10.53 12.87
CA GLY A 136 25.25 10.01 12.49
C GLY A 136 25.94 10.77 11.36
N ARG A 137 25.26 11.72 10.70
CA ARG A 137 25.71 12.35 9.44
C ARG A 137 26.13 11.32 8.38
N LEU A 138 25.33 10.28 8.24
CA LEU A 138 25.63 9.13 7.38
C LEU A 138 25.35 9.41 5.90
N ARG A 139 26.14 8.81 5.01
CA ARG A 139 25.82 8.73 3.58
C ARG A 139 24.92 7.53 3.32
N VAL A 140 23.74 7.79 2.76
CA VAL A 140 22.66 6.81 2.59
C VAL A 140 22.34 6.60 1.11
N LEU A 141 22.36 5.35 0.66
CA LEU A 141 21.72 4.95 -0.59
C LEU A 141 20.33 4.41 -0.27
N ALA A 142 19.28 5.09 -0.71
CA ALA A 142 17.90 4.64 -0.52
C ALA A 142 17.29 4.20 -1.86
N VAL A 143 16.91 2.92 -1.95
CA VAL A 143 16.34 2.31 -3.14
C VAL A 143 14.83 2.15 -2.93
N TYR A 144 14.06 2.89 -3.72
CA TYR A 144 12.61 2.86 -3.69
C TYR A 144 12.04 2.17 -4.94
N PRO A 145 10.84 1.57 -4.87
CA PRO A 145 10.23 0.88 -6.01
C PRO A 145 10.06 1.75 -7.24
N THR A 146 9.51 2.94 -7.05
CA THR A 146 9.39 3.96 -8.09
C THR A 146 9.50 5.33 -7.42
N LEU A 147 10.20 6.26 -8.05
CA LEU A 147 10.40 7.59 -7.48
C LEU A 147 9.11 8.42 -7.46
N ALA A 148 8.30 8.30 -8.50
CA ALA A 148 6.98 8.96 -8.56
C ALA A 148 6.04 8.57 -7.40
N LEU A 149 6.09 7.31 -6.93
CA LEU A 149 5.29 6.87 -5.77
C LEU A 149 5.92 7.23 -4.42
N SER A 150 7.19 7.62 -4.43
CA SER A 150 7.97 7.86 -3.22
C SER A 150 8.10 9.36 -2.93
N GLN A 151 7.49 10.22 -3.74
CA GLN A 151 7.65 11.67 -3.66
C GLN A 151 7.32 12.23 -2.26
N ASP A 152 6.23 11.76 -1.65
CA ASP A 152 5.89 12.16 -0.27
C ASP A 152 6.98 11.77 0.73
N GLN A 153 7.56 10.57 0.63
CA GLN A 153 8.65 10.17 1.51
C GLN A 153 9.93 10.97 1.24
N ILE A 154 10.23 11.26 -0.03
CA ILE A 154 11.37 12.08 -0.43
C ILE A 154 11.22 13.52 0.09
N ASP A 155 10.03 14.11 -0.01
CA ASP A 155 9.76 15.46 0.47
C ASP A 155 9.83 15.56 1.99
N ARG A 156 9.40 14.50 2.70
CA ARG A 156 9.60 14.38 4.16
C ARG A 156 11.09 14.33 4.50
N LEU A 157 11.88 13.53 3.80
CA LEU A 157 13.34 13.49 3.99
C LEU A 157 13.98 14.85 3.72
N ARG A 158 13.62 15.53 2.62
CA ARG A 158 14.09 16.90 2.31
C ARG A 158 13.74 17.86 3.43
N SER A 159 12.52 17.79 3.97
CA SER A 159 12.10 18.62 5.10
C SER A 159 12.91 18.33 6.36
N TYR A 160 13.17 17.06 6.70
CA TYR A 160 13.97 16.67 7.86
C TYR A 160 15.43 17.14 7.74
N TYR A 161 16.06 16.94 6.59
CA TYR A 161 17.43 17.40 6.35
C TYR A 161 17.52 18.93 6.30
N SER A 162 16.52 19.61 5.73
CA SER A 162 16.46 21.07 5.76
C SER A 162 16.32 21.62 7.18
N ALA A 163 15.60 20.92 8.08
CA ALA A 163 15.47 21.34 9.47
C ALA A 163 16.83 21.37 10.20
N VAL A 164 17.72 20.44 9.89
CA VAL A 164 19.09 20.38 10.45
C VAL A 164 20.13 21.17 9.64
N GLY A 165 19.68 22.13 8.83
CA GLY A 165 20.55 23.03 8.07
C GLY A 165 21.18 22.44 6.79
N LEU A 166 20.61 21.34 6.27
CA LEU A 166 21.12 20.64 5.08
C LEU A 166 20.07 20.56 3.94
N PRO A 167 19.61 21.68 3.37
CA PRO A 167 18.48 21.70 2.42
C PRO A 167 18.72 20.94 1.11
N ASN A 168 19.99 20.76 0.69
CA ASN A 168 20.37 20.08 -0.55
C ASN A 168 20.94 18.66 -0.33
N ALA A 169 20.76 18.09 0.86
CA ALA A 169 21.35 16.80 1.22
C ALA A 169 20.65 15.59 0.61
N VAL A 170 19.39 15.72 0.17
CA VAL A 170 18.60 14.62 -0.38
C VAL A 170 18.49 14.81 -1.89
N VAL A 171 19.20 13.97 -2.65
CA VAL A 171 19.26 14.03 -4.11
C VAL A 171 18.57 12.81 -4.69
N GLU A 172 17.59 13.06 -5.54
CA GLU A 172 16.90 12.03 -6.32
C GLU A 172 17.65 11.81 -7.62
N ILE A 173 17.86 10.55 -8.02
CA ILE A 173 18.50 10.21 -9.28
C ILE A 173 17.79 9.05 -9.97
N ASP A 174 17.35 9.33 -11.19
CA ASP A 174 17.02 8.34 -12.20
C ASP A 174 17.42 8.83 -13.61
N ARG A 175 16.98 8.11 -14.64
CA ARG A 175 17.28 8.46 -16.02
C ARG A 175 16.67 9.80 -16.45
N PRO A 176 15.36 10.05 -16.29
CA PRO A 176 14.76 11.36 -16.52
C PRO A 176 15.47 12.52 -15.82
N VAL A 177 15.84 12.35 -14.55
CA VAL A 177 16.52 13.40 -13.77
C VAL A 177 17.91 13.70 -14.33
N VAL A 178 18.69 12.67 -14.68
CA VAL A 178 20.01 12.85 -15.32
C VAL A 178 19.89 13.58 -16.66
N GLU A 179 18.88 13.26 -17.46
CA GLU A 179 18.61 13.92 -18.74
C GLU A 179 18.15 15.38 -18.55
N GLY A 180 17.35 15.67 -17.51
CA GLY A 180 16.83 17.00 -17.19
C GLY A 180 17.83 17.97 -16.53
N LEU A 181 18.80 17.47 -15.76
CA LEU A 181 19.81 18.30 -15.07
C LEU A 181 20.90 18.89 -16.00
N GLY A 182 20.80 18.68 -17.32
CA GLY A 182 21.74 19.25 -18.29
C GLY A 182 23.07 18.51 -18.40
N GLY A 183 23.17 17.29 -17.87
CA GLY A 183 24.29 16.37 -18.10
C GLY A 183 24.99 15.83 -16.84
N TYR A 184 26.03 15.02 -17.08
CA TYR A 184 26.75 14.26 -16.04
C TYR A 184 27.50 15.14 -15.03
N SER A 185 27.93 16.35 -15.42
CA SER A 185 28.70 17.24 -14.55
C SER A 185 27.85 17.77 -13.40
N GLN A 186 26.65 18.26 -13.72
CA GLN A 186 25.68 18.79 -12.77
C GLN A 186 25.21 17.69 -11.81
N VAL A 187 25.01 16.48 -12.33
CA VAL A 187 24.68 15.31 -11.50
C VAL A 187 25.80 15.03 -10.49
N ARG A 188 27.07 15.03 -10.92
CA ARG A 188 28.21 14.83 -10.01
C ARG A 188 28.32 15.93 -8.97
N GLU A 189 28.09 17.18 -9.35
CA GLU A 189 28.08 18.29 -8.39
C GLU A 189 26.99 18.10 -7.33
N ALA A 190 25.76 17.76 -7.74
CA ALA A 190 24.68 17.47 -6.82
C ALA A 190 25.02 16.31 -5.87
N LEU A 191 25.58 15.21 -6.40
CA LEU A 191 25.97 14.03 -5.63
C LEU A 191 27.13 14.29 -4.64
N SER A 192 28.02 15.24 -4.94
CA SER A 192 29.12 15.60 -4.04
C SER A 192 28.61 16.19 -2.71
N ARG A 193 27.46 16.87 -2.74
CA ARG A 193 26.82 17.51 -1.57
C ARG A 193 25.74 16.64 -0.92
N ALA A 194 25.40 15.50 -1.53
CA ALA A 194 24.36 14.62 -1.06
C ALA A 194 24.80 13.84 0.19
N TYR A 195 23.93 13.78 1.19
CA TYR A 195 23.98 12.77 2.24
C TYR A 195 23.05 11.60 1.93
N VAL A 196 21.93 11.83 1.23
CA VAL A 196 20.99 10.78 0.84
C VAL A 196 20.84 10.81 -0.67
N VAL A 197 21.10 9.67 -1.31
CA VAL A 197 20.74 9.45 -2.72
C VAL A 197 19.55 8.54 -2.76
N VAL A 198 18.45 9.03 -3.33
CA VAL A 198 17.24 8.26 -3.57
C VAL A 198 17.22 7.81 -5.02
N THR A 199 17.11 6.51 -5.26
CA THR A 199 17.08 5.94 -6.61
C THR A 199 16.10 4.77 -6.71
N ASN A 200 16.07 4.10 -7.86
CA ASN A 200 15.29 2.89 -8.10
C ASN A 200 16.19 1.73 -8.54
N PRO A 201 15.75 0.46 -8.42
CA PRO A 201 16.57 -0.69 -8.77
C PRO A 201 17.04 -0.71 -10.23
N ALA A 202 16.24 -0.20 -11.16
CA ALA A 202 16.59 -0.20 -12.58
C ALA A 202 17.75 0.75 -12.86
N PHE A 203 17.72 1.95 -12.28
CA PHE A 203 18.81 2.91 -12.38
C PHE A 203 20.07 2.39 -11.67
N LEU A 204 19.94 1.87 -10.45
CA LEU A 204 21.06 1.28 -9.71
C LEU A 204 21.73 0.15 -10.52
N MET A 205 20.94 -0.78 -11.07
CA MET A 205 21.45 -1.86 -11.91
C MET A 205 22.17 -1.32 -13.15
N ALA A 206 21.59 -0.33 -13.83
CA ALA A 206 22.20 0.28 -15.00
C ALA A 206 23.53 0.96 -14.67
N ASP A 207 23.61 1.64 -13.52
CA ASP A 207 24.84 2.31 -13.08
C ASP A 207 25.91 1.32 -12.62
N LEU A 208 25.55 0.23 -11.94
CA LEU A 208 26.45 -0.89 -11.63
C LEU A 208 27.07 -1.49 -12.90
N LYS A 209 26.27 -1.71 -13.95
CA LYS A 209 26.77 -2.19 -15.26
C LYS A 209 27.73 -1.20 -15.92
N ARG A 210 27.56 0.10 -15.68
CA ARG A 210 28.48 1.14 -16.18
C ARG A 210 29.75 1.22 -15.35
N LEU A 211 29.67 0.96 -14.04
CA LEU A 211 30.84 0.90 -13.14
C LEU A 211 31.78 -0.22 -13.55
N SER A 212 31.24 -1.38 -13.97
CA SER A 212 32.02 -2.49 -14.50
C SER A 212 32.52 -2.25 -15.94
N SER A 213 32.81 -1.02 -16.34
CA SER A 213 33.28 -0.70 -17.70
C SER A 213 34.52 0.18 -17.62
N PRO A 214 35.60 -0.10 -18.39
CA PRO A 214 36.84 0.70 -18.37
C PRO A 214 36.61 2.18 -18.75
N ARG A 215 35.58 2.48 -19.54
CA ARG A 215 35.15 3.84 -19.89
C ARG A 215 33.88 4.21 -19.13
N SER A 216 33.92 4.10 -17.81
CA SER A 216 32.73 4.23 -16.97
C SER A 216 32.11 5.62 -17.12
N ARG A 217 30.82 5.64 -17.46
CA ARG A 217 29.94 6.83 -17.38
C ARG A 217 28.99 6.73 -16.20
N ALA A 218 29.35 5.94 -15.19
CA ALA A 218 28.55 5.83 -13.98
C ALA A 218 28.56 7.15 -13.22
N VAL A 219 27.42 7.51 -12.64
CA VAL A 219 27.27 8.75 -11.88
C VAL A 219 27.35 8.52 -10.38
N LEU A 220 26.92 7.35 -9.90
CA LEU A 220 26.87 7.03 -8.47
C LEU A 220 28.22 6.54 -7.92
N GLY A 221 29.21 6.25 -8.77
CA GLY A 221 30.46 5.59 -8.37
C GLY A 221 31.19 6.23 -7.20
N GLU A 222 31.35 7.55 -7.19
CA GLU A 222 31.99 8.26 -6.08
C GLU A 222 31.13 8.23 -4.82
N PHE A 223 29.83 8.45 -4.96
CA PHE A 223 28.90 8.40 -3.83
C PHE A 223 28.88 7.01 -3.17
N LEU A 224 28.80 5.94 -3.97
CA LEU A 224 28.68 4.55 -3.52
C LEU A 224 29.90 4.06 -2.73
N ARG A 225 31.10 4.60 -3.00
CA ARG A 225 32.32 4.21 -2.27
C ARG A 225 32.27 4.53 -0.79
N ASP A 226 31.57 5.60 -0.43
CA ASP A 226 31.55 6.14 0.93
C ASP A 226 30.16 5.99 1.59
N VAL A 227 29.31 5.07 1.10
CA VAL A 227 28.00 4.78 1.71
C VAL A 227 28.16 4.09 3.06
N ASP A 228 27.46 4.59 4.06
CA ASP A 228 27.42 4.04 5.43
C ASP A 228 26.14 3.24 5.68
N LEU A 229 25.06 3.53 4.95
CA LEU A 229 23.74 2.90 5.11
C LEU A 229 23.06 2.66 3.76
N ILE A 230 22.55 1.46 3.54
CA ILE A 230 21.70 1.13 2.39
C ILE A 230 20.29 0.86 2.89
N VAL A 231 19.31 1.59 2.35
CA VAL A 231 17.88 1.42 2.65
C VAL A 231 17.18 0.85 1.44
N ILE A 232 16.48 -0.27 1.61
CA ILE A 232 15.57 -0.82 0.60
C ILE A 232 14.15 -0.63 1.10
N ASP A 233 13.38 0.20 0.41
CA ASP A 233 11.97 0.43 0.74
C ASP A 233 11.05 -0.55 0.00
N GLU A 234 9.94 -0.90 0.66
CA GLU A 234 8.91 -1.84 0.20
C GLU A 234 9.46 -3.08 -0.52
N LEU A 235 10.33 -3.87 0.12
CA LEU A 235 10.94 -5.06 -0.51
C LEU A 235 9.89 -6.04 -1.06
N ASP A 236 8.74 -6.11 -0.40
CA ASP A 236 7.58 -6.91 -0.81
C ASP A 236 6.94 -6.45 -2.13
N TYR A 237 7.18 -5.21 -2.58
CA TYR A 237 6.72 -4.74 -3.90
C TYR A 237 7.40 -5.48 -5.07
N TYR A 238 8.65 -5.90 -4.89
CA TYR A 238 9.45 -6.45 -5.98
C TYR A 238 9.08 -7.89 -6.33
N GLY A 239 8.48 -8.63 -5.39
CA GLY A 239 8.33 -10.09 -5.49
C GLY A 239 9.68 -10.82 -5.52
N SER A 240 9.66 -12.15 -5.41
CA SER A 240 10.84 -12.99 -5.19
C SER A 240 12.00 -12.74 -6.17
N ARG A 241 11.71 -12.68 -7.47
CA ARG A 241 12.74 -12.50 -8.52
C ARG A 241 13.48 -11.17 -8.43
N ARG A 242 12.75 -10.05 -8.37
CA ARG A 242 13.34 -8.71 -8.36
C ARG A 242 13.95 -8.39 -7.00
N ALA A 243 13.35 -8.87 -5.90
CA ALA A 243 13.94 -8.78 -4.57
C ALA A 243 15.29 -9.50 -4.49
N THR A 244 15.39 -10.73 -5.03
CA THR A 244 16.67 -11.47 -5.09
C THR A 244 17.73 -10.68 -5.85
N LEU A 245 17.39 -10.10 -7.02
CA LEU A 245 18.34 -9.30 -7.79
C LEU A 245 18.77 -8.03 -7.03
N LEU A 246 17.85 -7.37 -6.34
CA LEU A 246 18.15 -6.19 -5.52
C LEU A 246 19.11 -6.53 -4.37
N LEU A 247 18.85 -7.62 -3.66
CA LEU A 247 19.73 -8.10 -2.60
C LEU A 247 21.11 -8.51 -3.14
N ALA A 248 21.19 -9.11 -4.33
CA ALA A 248 22.47 -9.38 -5.00
C ALA A 248 23.21 -8.09 -5.42
N MET A 249 22.50 -7.03 -5.80
CA MET A 249 23.12 -5.72 -6.02
C MET A 249 23.71 -5.14 -4.73
N VAL A 250 23.02 -5.30 -3.59
CA VAL A 250 23.56 -4.92 -2.27
C VAL A 250 24.82 -5.73 -1.94
N GLU A 251 24.83 -7.03 -2.23
CA GLU A 251 26.01 -7.87 -2.07
C GLU A 251 27.20 -7.36 -2.92
N LEU A 252 26.95 -7.00 -4.19
CA LEU A 252 28.00 -6.46 -5.05
C LEU A 252 28.52 -5.10 -4.56
N LEU A 253 27.61 -4.24 -4.11
CA LEU A 253 27.96 -2.94 -3.53
C LEU A 253 28.87 -3.12 -2.32
N GLU A 254 28.48 -4.00 -1.39
CA GLU A 254 29.22 -4.23 -0.15
C GLU A 254 30.61 -4.82 -0.40
N ARG A 255 30.71 -5.81 -1.29
CA ARG A 255 31.96 -6.54 -1.51
C ARG A 255 32.97 -5.83 -2.41
N TYR A 256 32.50 -5.10 -3.42
CA TYR A 256 33.36 -4.64 -4.53
C TYR A 256 33.40 -3.13 -4.72
N ILE A 257 32.46 -2.36 -4.15
CA ILE A 257 32.33 -0.93 -4.42
C ILE A 257 32.52 -0.09 -3.17
N CYS A 258 31.81 -0.42 -2.09
CA CYS A 258 31.87 0.32 -0.84
C CYS A 258 33.23 0.08 -0.15
N ARG A 259 33.86 1.15 0.33
CA ARG A 259 35.10 1.06 1.13
C ARG A 259 34.83 0.64 2.57
N ARG A 260 33.66 1.01 3.08
CA ARG A 260 33.14 0.59 4.38
C ARG A 260 32.11 -0.50 4.18
N ARG A 261 31.79 -1.21 5.26
CA ARG A 261 30.68 -2.18 5.28
C ARG A 261 29.39 -1.47 5.70
N PRO A 262 28.55 -1.01 4.77
CA PRO A 262 27.31 -0.32 5.12
C PRO A 262 26.38 -1.24 5.92
N GLN A 263 25.62 -0.64 6.84
CA GLN A 263 24.45 -1.30 7.41
C GLN A 263 23.34 -1.36 6.35
N VAL A 264 22.50 -2.37 6.42
CA VAL A 264 21.36 -2.53 5.51
C VAL A 264 20.05 -2.45 6.30
N VAL A 265 19.14 -1.61 5.84
CA VAL A 265 17.77 -1.49 6.33
C VAL A 265 16.82 -1.95 5.24
N VAL A 266 15.99 -2.94 5.53
CA VAL A 266 14.90 -3.37 4.65
C VAL A 266 13.58 -2.99 5.28
N LEU A 267 12.75 -2.26 4.54
CA LEU A 267 11.40 -1.92 4.95
C LEU A 267 10.41 -2.75 4.13
N ALA A 268 9.46 -3.39 4.80
CA ALA A 268 8.40 -4.14 4.15
C ALA A 268 7.07 -3.96 4.88
N ALA A 269 5.97 -4.05 4.14
CA ALA A 269 4.63 -4.05 4.75
C ALA A 269 4.04 -5.46 4.85
N THR A 270 4.33 -6.29 3.85
CA THR A 270 3.69 -7.60 3.65
C THR A 270 4.70 -8.73 3.43
N LEU A 271 5.82 -8.71 4.15
CA LEU A 271 6.84 -9.76 4.05
C LEU A 271 6.51 -10.92 5.00
N GLY A 272 6.14 -12.08 4.45
CA GLY A 272 5.77 -13.28 5.24
C GLY A 272 6.93 -14.15 5.73
N ASN A 273 8.18 -13.80 5.39
CA ASN A 273 9.40 -14.54 5.79
C ASN A 273 10.59 -13.59 6.06
N PRO A 274 10.47 -12.64 7.00
CA PRO A 274 11.52 -11.67 7.28
C PRO A 274 12.84 -12.28 7.74
N ASP A 275 12.80 -13.42 8.45
CA ASP A 275 14.00 -14.11 8.92
C ASP A 275 14.88 -14.65 7.79
N ASP A 276 14.29 -15.03 6.66
CA ASP A 276 15.05 -15.47 5.48
C ASP A 276 15.86 -14.31 4.89
N VAL A 277 15.23 -13.14 4.80
CA VAL A 277 15.88 -11.91 4.35
C VAL A 277 16.96 -11.50 5.36
N ALA A 278 16.67 -11.58 6.65
CA ALA A 278 17.63 -11.25 7.71
C ALA A 278 18.87 -12.16 7.66
N ARG A 279 18.68 -13.48 7.52
CA ARG A 279 19.78 -14.44 7.36
C ARG A 279 20.64 -14.13 6.14
N TYR A 280 20.01 -13.80 5.01
CA TYR A 280 20.75 -13.43 3.80
C TYR A 280 21.58 -12.15 4.01
N LEU A 281 21.01 -11.10 4.63
CA LEU A 281 21.76 -9.86 4.90
C LEU A 281 22.95 -10.09 5.84
N THR A 282 22.77 -10.90 6.89
CA THR A 282 23.86 -11.29 7.78
C THR A 282 24.98 -12.00 7.02
N GLN A 283 24.66 -12.86 6.05
CA GLN A 283 25.66 -13.52 5.20
C GLN A 283 26.37 -12.56 4.24
N VAL A 284 25.72 -11.48 3.83
CA VAL A 284 26.31 -10.49 2.91
C VAL A 284 27.46 -9.75 3.57
N ASN A 285 27.23 -9.12 4.72
CA ASN A 285 28.21 -8.18 5.33
C ASN A 285 28.77 -8.62 6.70
N GLY A 286 28.29 -9.74 7.25
CA GLY A 286 28.71 -10.31 8.53
C GLY A 286 28.15 -9.60 9.77
N ARG A 287 27.23 -8.64 9.60
CA ARG A 287 26.55 -7.96 10.71
C ARG A 287 25.34 -8.77 11.15
N GLU A 288 25.07 -8.79 12.45
CA GLU A 288 23.79 -9.29 12.96
C GLU A 288 22.63 -8.54 12.30
N THR A 289 21.54 -9.22 12.00
CA THR A 289 20.34 -8.60 11.41
C THR A 289 19.15 -8.80 12.33
N ALA A 290 18.61 -7.69 12.85
CA ALA A 290 17.42 -7.69 13.69
C ALA A 290 16.15 -7.64 12.83
N VAL A 291 15.17 -8.50 13.13
CA VAL A 291 13.81 -8.41 12.58
C VAL A 291 12.95 -7.67 13.60
N ILE A 292 12.32 -6.58 13.18
CA ILE A 292 11.52 -5.72 14.04
C ILE A 292 10.14 -5.54 13.43
N GLU A 293 9.12 -5.92 14.19
CA GLU A 293 7.73 -5.82 13.76
C GLU A 293 7.05 -4.58 14.35
N GLY A 294 6.35 -3.83 13.51
CA GLY A 294 5.58 -2.67 13.93
C GLY A 294 4.09 -2.86 13.68
N ARG A 295 3.27 -2.30 14.57
CA ARG A 295 1.81 -2.22 14.36
C ARG A 295 1.47 -0.89 13.71
N ALA A 296 0.57 -0.92 12.74
CA ALA A 296 0.01 0.30 12.15
C ALA A 296 -1.27 0.68 12.88
N PHE A 297 -1.51 1.98 13.05
CA PHE A 297 -2.79 2.46 13.55
C PHE A 297 -3.91 2.10 12.57
N ARG A 298 -4.95 1.45 13.08
CA ARG A 298 -6.17 1.09 12.38
C ARG A 298 -7.36 1.18 13.33
N VAL A 299 -8.42 1.83 12.89
CA VAL A 299 -9.74 1.76 13.53
C VAL A 299 -10.37 0.38 13.30
N PRO A 300 -11.45 0.00 14.01
CA PRO A 300 -12.16 -1.25 13.72
C PRO A 300 -12.60 -1.30 12.25
N ASN A 301 -12.44 -2.45 11.60
CA ASN A 301 -12.81 -2.63 10.20
C ASN A 301 -13.96 -3.62 10.06
N ARG A 302 -15.03 -3.23 9.37
CA ARG A 302 -16.17 -4.11 9.05
C ARG A 302 -16.10 -4.53 7.59
N VAL A 303 -16.03 -5.82 7.34
CA VAL A 303 -15.88 -6.42 6.02
C VAL A 303 -17.19 -7.03 5.60
N TYR A 304 -17.68 -6.66 4.42
CA TYR A 304 -18.89 -7.19 3.83
C TYR A 304 -18.60 -7.84 2.47
N ALA A 305 -19.01 -9.09 2.28
CA ALA A 305 -19.07 -9.70 0.95
C ALA A 305 -20.53 -9.72 0.48
N VAL A 306 -20.83 -8.98 -0.58
CA VAL A 306 -22.20 -8.80 -1.09
C VAL A 306 -22.58 -9.99 -1.95
N LEU A 307 -23.64 -10.71 -1.57
CA LEU A 307 -24.08 -11.95 -2.22
C LEU A 307 -25.06 -11.67 -3.36
N GLY A 308 -26.00 -10.74 -3.15
CA GLY A 308 -27.01 -10.37 -4.14
C GLY A 308 -28.20 -9.67 -3.50
N LYS A 309 -29.12 -9.19 -4.32
CA LYS A 309 -30.30 -8.44 -3.90
C LYS A 309 -31.53 -9.35 -3.87
N ASN A 310 -32.32 -9.24 -2.81
CA ASN A 310 -33.58 -9.96 -2.64
C ASN A 310 -33.46 -11.49 -2.79
N LEU A 311 -32.38 -12.12 -2.29
CA LEU A 311 -32.15 -13.56 -2.52
C LEU A 311 -33.28 -14.42 -1.95
N ARG A 312 -33.89 -14.02 -0.84
CA ARG A 312 -35.05 -14.71 -0.27
C ARG A 312 -36.23 -14.77 -1.23
N LYS A 313 -36.52 -13.67 -1.93
CA LYS A 313 -37.61 -13.62 -2.92
C LYS A 313 -37.30 -14.50 -4.13
N LEU A 314 -36.05 -14.51 -4.58
CA LEU A 314 -35.60 -15.39 -5.66
C LEU A 314 -35.72 -16.87 -5.25
N TRP A 315 -35.28 -17.22 -4.06
CA TRP A 315 -35.39 -18.58 -3.50
C TRP A 315 -36.83 -19.07 -3.45
N GLU A 316 -37.75 -18.25 -2.92
CA GLU A 316 -39.18 -18.56 -2.85
C GLU A 316 -39.79 -18.75 -4.25
N HIS A 317 -39.39 -17.91 -5.21
CA HIS A 317 -39.82 -18.05 -6.61
C HIS A 317 -39.36 -19.37 -7.23
N LEU A 318 -38.07 -19.73 -7.07
CA LEU A 318 -37.52 -20.98 -7.59
C LEU A 318 -38.15 -22.21 -6.93
N ARG A 319 -38.44 -22.16 -5.62
CA ARG A 319 -39.20 -23.21 -4.92
C ARG A 319 -40.63 -23.33 -5.43
N GLY A 320 -41.27 -22.23 -5.82
CA GLY A 320 -42.58 -22.25 -6.47
C GLY A 320 -42.57 -22.92 -7.85
N MET A 321 -41.40 -23.00 -8.49
CA MET A 321 -41.20 -23.66 -9.79
C MET A 321 -40.45 -24.99 -9.67
N ARG A 322 -40.54 -25.66 -8.51
CA ARG A 322 -39.74 -26.87 -8.20
C ARG A 322 -39.79 -27.95 -9.28
N GLU A 323 -40.96 -28.25 -9.84
CA GLU A 323 -41.12 -29.27 -10.90
C GLU A 323 -40.32 -28.92 -12.16
N VAL A 324 -40.28 -27.63 -12.52
CA VAL A 324 -39.52 -27.13 -13.67
C VAL A 324 -38.02 -27.20 -13.40
N VAL A 325 -37.60 -26.84 -12.18
CA VAL A 325 -36.19 -26.96 -11.75
C VAL A 325 -35.75 -28.42 -11.71
N GLU A 326 -36.58 -29.33 -11.19
CA GLU A 326 -36.32 -30.77 -11.17
C GLU A 326 -36.12 -31.35 -12.57
N SER A 327 -36.93 -30.92 -13.54
CA SER A 327 -36.79 -31.36 -14.92
C SER A 327 -35.55 -30.78 -15.63
N ALA A 328 -35.11 -29.58 -15.26
CA ALA A 328 -34.04 -28.86 -15.97
C ALA A 328 -32.65 -29.09 -15.35
N ALA A 329 -32.57 -29.12 -14.01
CA ALA A 329 -31.34 -29.20 -13.22
C ALA A 329 -31.64 -29.87 -11.85
N PRO A 330 -31.89 -31.19 -11.82
CA PRO A 330 -32.27 -31.92 -10.61
C PRO A 330 -31.22 -31.85 -9.49
N GLU A 331 -29.94 -31.66 -9.84
CA GLU A 331 -28.83 -31.50 -8.92
C GLU A 331 -28.94 -30.25 -8.02
N LEU A 332 -29.77 -29.26 -8.39
CA LEU A 332 -29.98 -28.03 -7.62
C LEU A 332 -31.05 -28.17 -6.53
N LEU A 333 -31.86 -29.24 -6.56
CA LEU A 333 -32.94 -29.44 -5.58
C LEU A 333 -32.46 -29.45 -4.12
N PRO A 334 -31.36 -30.13 -3.76
CA PRO A 334 -30.85 -30.09 -2.39
C PRO A 334 -30.45 -28.68 -1.94
N ILE A 335 -29.98 -27.83 -2.86
CA ILE A 335 -29.61 -26.44 -2.58
C ILE A 335 -30.86 -25.62 -2.27
N LEU A 336 -31.98 -25.87 -2.99
CA LEU A 336 -33.25 -25.16 -2.79
C LEU A 336 -33.99 -25.56 -1.51
N ASP A 337 -33.64 -26.66 -0.86
CA ASP A 337 -34.30 -27.09 0.38
C ASP A 337 -33.87 -26.25 1.61
N ASN A 338 -32.69 -25.61 1.56
CA ASN A 338 -32.17 -24.76 2.63
C ASN A 338 -31.79 -23.36 2.11
N PHE A 339 -32.40 -22.32 2.67
CA PHE A 339 -32.11 -20.95 2.25
C PHE A 339 -30.65 -20.55 2.45
N GLU A 340 -29.96 -20.96 3.51
CA GLU A 340 -28.55 -20.60 3.71
C GLU A 340 -27.64 -21.26 2.67
N THR A 341 -27.92 -22.51 2.30
CA THR A 341 -27.21 -23.20 1.21
C THR A 341 -27.46 -22.50 -0.12
N PHE A 342 -28.72 -22.16 -0.42
CA PHE A 342 -29.07 -21.35 -1.58
C PHE A 342 -28.39 -19.99 -1.57
N ARG A 343 -28.38 -19.29 -0.42
CA ARG A 343 -27.87 -17.93 -0.27
C ARG A 343 -26.40 -17.83 -0.66
N LEU A 344 -25.59 -18.84 -0.32
CA LEU A 344 -24.17 -18.90 -0.68
C LEU A 344 -23.95 -19.34 -2.13
N ALA A 345 -24.80 -20.23 -2.65
CA ALA A 345 -24.70 -20.78 -4.01
C ALA A 345 -25.54 -20.03 -5.06
N ALA A 346 -26.18 -18.91 -4.70
CA ALA A 346 -27.15 -18.23 -5.56
C ALA A 346 -26.60 -17.86 -6.96
N PRO A 347 -25.34 -17.38 -7.11
CA PRO A 347 -24.75 -17.15 -8.43
C PRO A 347 -24.70 -18.40 -9.30
N ASP A 348 -24.32 -19.54 -8.74
CA ASP A 348 -24.14 -20.77 -9.50
C ASP A 348 -25.47 -21.45 -9.80
N VAL A 349 -26.46 -21.31 -8.91
CA VAL A 349 -27.84 -21.72 -9.16
C VAL A 349 -28.44 -20.94 -10.33
N VAL A 350 -28.28 -19.60 -10.35
CA VAL A 350 -28.81 -18.77 -11.46
C VAL A 350 -28.13 -19.15 -12.77
N GLU A 351 -26.79 -19.26 -12.79
CA GLU A 351 -26.04 -19.62 -14.00
C GLU A 351 -26.40 -21.02 -14.52
N ALA A 352 -26.54 -22.01 -13.64
CA ALA A 352 -26.93 -23.36 -14.02
C ALA A 352 -28.34 -23.40 -14.63
N LEU A 353 -29.30 -22.70 -14.03
CA LEU A 353 -30.68 -22.64 -14.55
C LEU A 353 -30.76 -21.89 -15.88
N GLU A 354 -30.01 -20.79 -16.05
CA GLU A 354 -29.90 -20.08 -17.34
C GLU A 354 -29.25 -20.96 -18.41
N GLY A 355 -28.21 -21.71 -18.05
CA GLY A 355 -27.56 -22.70 -18.92
C GLY A 355 -28.51 -23.83 -19.34
N ALA A 356 -29.46 -24.21 -18.48
CA ALA A 356 -30.54 -25.14 -18.78
C ALA A 356 -31.70 -24.51 -19.58
N GLY A 357 -31.59 -23.23 -19.96
CA GLY A 357 -32.58 -22.52 -20.78
C GLY A 357 -33.74 -21.89 -20.01
N LEU A 358 -33.69 -21.86 -18.68
CA LEU A 358 -34.69 -21.20 -17.85
C LEU A 358 -34.39 -19.70 -17.74
N LYS A 359 -35.46 -18.90 -17.76
CA LYS A 359 -35.34 -17.45 -17.49
C LYS A 359 -35.43 -17.23 -15.98
N VAL A 360 -34.33 -16.86 -15.37
CA VAL A 360 -34.25 -16.58 -13.93
C VAL A 360 -34.00 -15.07 -13.73
N PRO A 361 -34.59 -14.43 -12.70
CA PRO A 361 -34.26 -13.06 -12.37
C PRO A 361 -32.76 -12.90 -12.05
N GLU A 362 -32.10 -11.88 -12.60
CA GLU A 362 -30.71 -11.54 -12.24
C GLU A 362 -30.59 -11.22 -10.74
N LEU A 363 -29.44 -11.54 -10.14
CA LEU A 363 -29.16 -11.32 -8.72
C LEU A 363 -29.12 -9.84 -8.29
N GLY A 364 -29.32 -8.88 -9.21
CA GLY A 364 -29.50 -7.47 -8.90
C GLY A 364 -28.31 -6.80 -8.20
N LEU A 365 -27.08 -7.33 -8.40
CA LEU A 365 -25.86 -6.80 -7.81
C LEU A 365 -25.48 -5.47 -8.49
N ASP A 366 -25.97 -4.35 -7.97
CA ASP A 366 -25.71 -3.01 -8.48
C ASP A 366 -24.87 -2.19 -7.50
N THR A 367 -23.55 -2.22 -7.71
CA THR A 367 -22.61 -1.39 -6.95
C THR A 367 -22.95 0.11 -7.04
N ILE A 368 -23.57 0.58 -8.12
CA ILE A 368 -23.88 2.01 -8.33
C ILE A 368 -25.00 2.46 -7.40
N GLU A 369 -25.99 1.62 -7.13
CA GLU A 369 -27.07 1.92 -6.19
C GLU A 369 -26.52 2.14 -4.78
N ILE A 370 -25.68 1.22 -4.30
CA ILE A 370 -25.05 1.29 -2.97
C ILE A 370 -24.14 2.52 -2.87
N LEU A 371 -23.31 2.79 -3.89
CA LEU A 371 -22.43 3.97 -3.90
C LEU A 371 -23.22 5.29 -3.94
N ALA A 372 -24.37 5.31 -4.60
CA ALA A 372 -25.23 6.50 -4.63
C ALA A 372 -25.77 6.84 -3.24
N GLU A 373 -26.12 5.84 -2.42
CA GLU A 373 -26.59 6.06 -1.05
C GLU A 373 -25.53 6.69 -0.15
N TYR A 374 -24.26 6.32 -0.28
CA TYR A 374 -23.17 6.98 0.46
C TYR A 374 -23.04 8.47 0.10
N VAL A 375 -23.25 8.81 -1.18
CA VAL A 375 -23.22 10.20 -1.63
C VAL A 375 -24.46 10.98 -1.14
N LYS A 376 -25.65 10.37 -1.23
CA LYS A 376 -26.92 10.98 -0.79
C LYS A 376 -26.96 11.29 0.70
N ARG A 377 -26.38 10.42 1.53
CA ARG A 377 -26.31 10.59 2.99
C ARG A 377 -25.26 11.63 3.42
N GLU A 378 -24.61 12.27 2.44
CA GLU A 378 -23.62 13.32 2.62
C GLU A 378 -22.50 12.97 3.62
N GLU A 379 -22.00 11.73 3.59
CA GLU A 379 -20.86 11.34 4.42
C GLU A 379 -19.63 12.23 4.18
N GLY A 380 -18.94 12.61 5.25
CA GLY A 380 -17.73 13.45 5.18
C GLY A 380 -16.46 12.73 4.78
N TYR A 381 -16.55 11.45 4.42
CA TYR A 381 -15.42 10.57 4.22
C TYR A 381 -15.33 10.11 2.76
N VAL A 382 -14.12 9.71 2.36
CA VAL A 382 -13.87 9.23 1.00
C VAL A 382 -14.09 7.71 0.92
N THR A 383 -14.83 7.29 -0.11
CA THR A 383 -14.95 5.90 -0.54
C THR A 383 -14.05 5.67 -1.75
N VAL A 384 -13.14 4.70 -1.66
CA VAL A 384 -12.26 4.29 -2.76
C VAL A 384 -12.78 2.99 -3.37
N VAL A 385 -12.98 2.97 -4.68
CA VAL A 385 -13.45 1.81 -5.43
C VAL A 385 -12.33 1.28 -6.31
N PHE A 386 -11.79 0.12 -5.96
CA PHE A 386 -10.84 -0.62 -6.79
C PHE A 386 -11.58 -1.47 -7.82
N THR A 387 -11.12 -1.40 -9.06
CA THR A 387 -11.70 -2.08 -10.21
C THR A 387 -10.61 -2.85 -10.97
N PRO A 388 -10.94 -3.89 -11.75
CA PRO A 388 -9.93 -4.71 -12.42
C PRO A 388 -9.32 -4.02 -13.64
N SER A 389 -9.98 -2.99 -14.20
CA SER A 389 -9.52 -2.33 -15.43
C SER A 389 -9.92 -0.85 -15.49
N ILE A 390 -9.17 -0.05 -16.26
CA ILE A 390 -9.46 1.38 -16.44
C ILE A 390 -10.84 1.57 -17.05
N ARG A 391 -11.18 0.71 -18.00
CA ARG A 391 -12.51 0.67 -18.61
C ARG A 391 -13.61 0.48 -17.56
N SER A 392 -13.44 -0.46 -16.64
CA SER A 392 -14.39 -0.69 -15.55
C SER A 392 -14.51 0.54 -14.64
N ALA A 393 -13.39 1.16 -14.26
CA ALA A 393 -13.39 2.40 -13.48
C ALA A 393 -14.18 3.53 -14.16
N GLU A 394 -13.91 3.79 -15.45
CA GLU A 394 -14.57 4.85 -16.21
C GLU A 394 -16.07 4.58 -16.40
N VAL A 395 -16.44 3.33 -16.70
CA VAL A 395 -17.84 2.92 -16.90
C VAL A 395 -18.63 3.08 -15.61
N LEU A 396 -18.12 2.58 -14.47
CA LEU A 396 -18.80 2.67 -13.19
C LEU A 396 -18.90 4.14 -12.72
N ALA A 397 -17.82 4.92 -12.86
CA ALA A 397 -17.84 6.34 -12.53
C ALA A 397 -18.87 7.12 -13.36
N ARG A 398 -18.95 6.85 -14.66
CA ARG A 398 -19.96 7.46 -15.54
C ARG A 398 -21.38 7.09 -15.09
N ARG A 399 -21.65 5.80 -14.85
CA ARG A 399 -22.96 5.33 -14.39
C ARG A 399 -23.38 5.99 -13.07
N LEU A 400 -22.46 6.13 -12.12
CA LEU A 400 -22.72 6.81 -10.85
C LEU A 400 -23.02 8.30 -11.04
N ARG A 401 -22.23 9.00 -11.87
CA ARG A 401 -22.49 10.41 -12.22
C ARG A 401 -23.86 10.59 -12.86
N ASP A 402 -24.21 9.74 -13.83
CA ASP A 402 -25.48 9.81 -14.55
C ASP A 402 -26.68 9.51 -13.62
N LYS A 403 -26.54 8.59 -12.67
CA LYS A 403 -27.56 8.33 -11.64
C LYS A 403 -27.74 9.52 -10.71
N LEU A 404 -26.65 10.03 -10.12
CA LEU A 404 -26.69 11.17 -9.20
C LEU A 404 -27.19 12.44 -9.88
N LYS A 405 -26.79 12.69 -11.14
CA LYS A 405 -27.27 13.81 -11.94
C LYS A 405 -28.80 13.77 -12.11
N ARG A 406 -29.36 12.60 -12.38
CA ARG A 406 -30.81 12.43 -12.55
C ARG A 406 -31.59 12.57 -11.24
N GLU A 407 -31.02 12.10 -10.13
CA GLU A 407 -31.72 12.03 -8.84
C GLU A 407 -31.55 13.30 -7.99
N LEU A 408 -30.39 13.97 -8.04
CA LEU A 408 -30.02 15.05 -7.12
C LEU A 408 -29.56 16.35 -7.81
N GLY A 409 -29.13 16.30 -9.07
CA GLY A 409 -28.71 17.48 -9.84
C GLY A 409 -27.26 17.43 -10.34
N GLU A 410 -26.88 18.39 -11.18
CA GLU A 410 -25.59 18.43 -11.91
C GLU A 410 -24.36 18.54 -11.00
N GLU A 411 -24.46 19.22 -9.87
CA GLU A 411 -23.34 19.45 -8.94
C GLU A 411 -22.78 18.17 -8.30
N PHE A 412 -23.58 17.11 -8.18
CA PHE A 412 -23.16 15.86 -7.53
C PHE A 412 -22.17 15.05 -8.37
N LYS A 413 -22.02 15.35 -9.68
CA LYS A 413 -21.07 14.66 -10.55
C LYS A 413 -19.61 14.94 -10.16
N ASP A 414 -19.35 16.12 -9.59
CA ASP A 414 -18.02 16.58 -9.24
C ASP A 414 -17.47 15.86 -7.99
N LEU A 415 -18.37 15.22 -7.23
CA LEU A 415 -18.02 14.35 -6.10
C LEU A 415 -17.37 13.03 -6.55
N ILE A 416 -17.41 12.71 -7.85
CA ILE A 416 -16.98 11.41 -8.40
C ILE A 416 -15.77 11.59 -9.30
N ALA A 417 -14.67 10.89 -8.99
CA ALA A 417 -13.42 10.95 -9.75
C ALA A 417 -12.93 9.57 -10.21
N VAL A 418 -12.11 9.56 -11.26
CA VAL A 418 -11.36 8.38 -11.74
C VAL A 418 -9.88 8.70 -11.62
N HIS A 419 -9.11 7.80 -11.01
CA HIS A 419 -7.69 7.97 -10.74
C HIS A 419 -6.88 6.79 -11.29
N HIS A 420 -6.02 7.03 -12.28
CA HIS A 420 -5.07 6.06 -12.81
C HIS A 420 -3.88 6.74 -13.50
N HIS A 421 -2.85 5.96 -13.84
CA HIS A 421 -1.60 6.44 -14.43
C HIS A 421 -1.76 7.16 -15.78
N LEU A 422 -2.80 6.85 -16.58
CA LEU A 422 -3.11 7.59 -17.82
C LEU A 422 -3.79 8.96 -17.58
N VAL A 423 -4.18 9.30 -16.35
CA VAL A 423 -4.70 10.63 -16.03
C VAL A 423 -3.54 11.61 -15.93
N ASP A 424 -3.70 12.79 -16.54
CA ASP A 424 -2.73 13.87 -16.50
C ASP A 424 -2.27 14.19 -15.05
N PRO A 425 -0.97 14.42 -14.80
CA PRO A 425 -0.46 14.72 -13.46
C PRO A 425 -1.14 15.91 -12.76
N ALA A 426 -1.50 16.98 -13.47
CA ALA A 426 -2.20 18.11 -12.87
C ALA A 426 -3.61 17.72 -12.44
N ARG A 427 -4.33 16.99 -13.30
CA ARG A 427 -5.66 16.47 -12.96
C ARG A 427 -5.64 15.48 -11.80
N ARG A 428 -4.60 14.64 -11.69
CA ARG A 428 -4.40 13.77 -10.52
C ARG A 428 -4.28 14.61 -9.24
N ARG A 429 -3.42 15.62 -9.22
CA ARG A 429 -3.30 16.54 -8.06
C ARG A 429 -4.62 17.22 -7.69
N ASP A 430 -5.41 17.64 -8.68
CA ASP A 430 -6.72 18.25 -8.43
C ASP A 430 -7.71 17.27 -7.77
N ILE A 431 -7.71 16.02 -8.21
CA ILE A 431 -8.54 14.95 -7.62
C ILE A 431 -8.09 14.69 -6.18
N GLU A 432 -6.78 14.63 -5.94
CA GLU A 432 -6.21 14.38 -4.62
C GLU A 432 -6.56 15.50 -3.63
N GLU A 433 -6.39 16.76 -4.05
CA GLU A 433 -6.77 17.93 -3.26
C GLU A 433 -8.29 18.06 -3.12
N GLY A 434 -9.04 17.64 -4.14
CA GLY A 434 -10.48 17.54 -4.10
C GLY A 434 -10.96 16.57 -3.01
N ALA A 435 -10.34 15.39 -2.94
CA ALA A 435 -10.64 14.38 -1.94
C ALA A 435 -10.26 14.85 -0.52
N ARG A 436 -9.09 15.48 -0.36
CA ARG A 436 -8.65 16.07 0.92
C ARG A 436 -9.61 17.13 1.45
N ARG A 437 -10.18 17.95 0.56
CA ARG A 437 -11.14 19.02 0.91
C ARG A 437 -12.61 18.57 0.92
N GLY A 438 -12.90 17.28 0.69
CA GLY A 438 -14.27 16.75 0.63
C GLY A 438 -15.07 17.17 -0.62
N ARG A 439 -14.41 17.74 -1.64
CA ARG A 439 -15.00 18.02 -2.97
C ARG A 439 -15.11 16.77 -3.83
N VAL A 440 -14.35 15.72 -3.52
CA VAL A 440 -14.46 14.38 -4.12
C VAL A 440 -14.74 13.39 -3.00
N ARG A 441 -15.77 12.57 -3.15
CA ARG A 441 -16.22 11.59 -2.15
C ARG A 441 -16.10 10.15 -2.62
N VAL A 442 -16.14 9.90 -3.94
CA VAL A 442 -15.94 8.57 -4.51
C VAL A 442 -14.83 8.61 -5.55
N VAL A 443 -13.81 7.77 -5.38
CA VAL A 443 -12.68 7.66 -6.30
C VAL A 443 -12.59 6.25 -6.85
N PHE A 444 -12.74 6.10 -8.17
CA PHE A 444 -12.52 4.83 -8.87
C PHE A 444 -11.07 4.69 -9.31
N THR A 445 -10.45 3.53 -9.08
CA THR A 445 -9.06 3.26 -9.46
C THR A 445 -8.82 1.78 -9.81
N VAL A 446 -7.65 1.46 -10.36
CA VAL A 446 -7.33 0.15 -10.97
C VAL A 446 -6.12 -0.56 -10.39
N ARG A 447 -5.33 0.15 -9.59
CA ARG A 447 -4.07 -0.38 -9.03
C ARG A 447 -3.94 0.09 -7.60
N THR A 448 -3.08 -0.59 -6.84
CA THR A 448 -2.61 -0.19 -5.51
C THR A 448 -1.90 1.16 -5.45
N LEU A 449 -1.71 1.82 -6.61
CA LEU A 449 -1.06 3.12 -6.83
C LEU A 449 -1.83 4.32 -6.24
N LEU A 450 -2.45 4.13 -5.08
CA LEU A 450 -2.71 5.19 -4.11
C LEU A 450 -1.54 5.30 -3.10
N GLN A 451 -0.37 4.72 -3.40
CA GLN A 451 0.81 4.83 -2.54
C GLN A 451 1.28 6.29 -2.46
N GLY A 452 1.28 6.84 -1.24
CA GLY A 452 1.69 8.22 -0.96
C GLY A 452 0.58 9.27 -1.08
N ILE A 453 -0.62 8.90 -1.53
CA ILE A 453 -1.70 9.87 -1.70
C ILE A 453 -2.41 10.10 -0.36
N ASP A 454 -2.19 11.26 0.24
CA ASP A 454 -3.03 11.81 1.30
C ASP A 454 -4.34 12.37 0.67
N ILE A 455 -5.14 11.50 0.05
CA ILE A 455 -6.47 11.83 -0.55
C ILE A 455 -7.54 12.13 0.51
N GLY A 456 -7.14 12.46 1.74
CA GLY A 456 -8.04 12.67 2.86
C GLY A 456 -8.40 11.39 3.59
N THR A 457 -9.47 11.49 4.39
CA THR A 457 -9.87 10.48 5.37
C THR A 457 -10.69 9.38 4.69
N ILE A 458 -10.01 8.35 4.20
CA ILE A 458 -10.66 7.18 3.58
C ILE A 458 -11.31 6.34 4.69
N ALA A 459 -12.64 6.26 4.69
CA ALA A 459 -13.38 5.39 5.59
C ALA A 459 -13.71 4.04 4.95
N ARG A 460 -13.93 4.01 3.62
CA ARG A 460 -14.44 2.82 2.94
C ARG A 460 -13.60 2.45 1.73
N VAL A 461 -13.30 1.16 1.61
CA VAL A 461 -12.71 0.56 0.42
C VAL A 461 -13.69 -0.43 -0.17
N VAL A 462 -13.93 -0.31 -1.47
CA VAL A 462 -14.77 -1.21 -2.25
C VAL A 462 -13.90 -1.95 -3.24
N HIS A 463 -13.91 -3.28 -3.18
CA HIS A 463 -13.32 -4.16 -4.19
C HIS A 463 -14.41 -4.57 -5.17
N TYR A 464 -14.43 -3.95 -6.34
CA TYR A 464 -15.20 -4.42 -7.48
C TYR A 464 -14.41 -5.56 -8.13
N GLY A 465 -14.58 -6.75 -7.59
CA GLY A 465 -13.77 -7.93 -7.86
C GLY A 465 -12.50 -7.98 -7.02
N LEU A 466 -12.13 -9.19 -6.60
CA LEU A 466 -10.95 -9.38 -5.77
C LEU A 466 -9.67 -9.24 -6.61
N PRO A 467 -8.58 -8.74 -6.01
CA PRO A 467 -7.27 -8.83 -6.63
C PRO A 467 -6.81 -10.29 -6.72
N GLU A 468 -5.88 -10.56 -7.64
CA GLU A 468 -5.30 -11.89 -7.82
C GLU A 468 -4.40 -12.27 -6.64
N ASP A 469 -3.72 -11.29 -6.04
CA ASP A 469 -2.75 -11.47 -4.98
C ASP A 469 -3.26 -10.90 -3.64
N VAL A 470 -3.04 -11.65 -2.55
CA VAL A 470 -3.35 -11.22 -1.18
C VAL A 470 -2.55 -9.97 -0.81
N ARG A 471 -1.30 -9.84 -1.30
CA ARG A 471 -0.52 -8.62 -1.11
C ARG A 471 -1.26 -7.39 -1.60
N GLU A 472 -1.83 -7.45 -2.80
CA GLU A 472 -2.56 -6.33 -3.37
C GLU A 472 -3.81 -6.02 -2.53
N PHE A 473 -4.54 -7.03 -2.08
CA PHE A 473 -5.67 -6.85 -1.16
C PHE A 473 -5.24 -6.08 0.11
N LYS A 474 -4.19 -6.55 0.80
CA LYS A 474 -3.67 -5.90 2.01
C LYS A 474 -3.17 -4.47 1.76
N GLN A 475 -2.58 -4.20 0.60
CA GLN A 475 -2.13 -2.85 0.23
C GLN A 475 -3.29 -1.88 -0.02
N ARG A 476 -4.39 -2.36 -0.63
CA ARG A 476 -5.63 -1.60 -0.83
C ARG A 476 -6.29 -1.31 0.52
N GLU A 477 -6.45 -2.33 1.36
CA GLU A 477 -7.03 -2.21 2.70
C GLU A 477 -6.22 -1.32 3.63
N GLY A 478 -4.90 -1.33 3.49
CA GLY A 478 -4.01 -0.48 4.28
C GLY A 478 -4.23 1.03 4.08
N ARG A 479 -5.05 1.47 3.12
CA ARG A 479 -5.28 2.90 2.81
C ARG A 479 -6.32 3.58 3.70
N LYS A 480 -7.26 2.83 4.28
CA LYS A 480 -8.38 3.38 5.05
C LYS A 480 -8.13 3.35 6.55
N GLY A 481 -8.98 4.06 7.31
CA GLY A 481 -9.02 3.90 8.77
C GLY A 481 -7.78 4.40 9.52
N ARG A 482 -7.00 5.30 8.91
CA ARG A 482 -5.68 5.74 9.41
C ARG A 482 -5.72 6.90 10.40
N ARG A 483 -6.89 7.50 10.64
CA ARG A 483 -7.01 8.70 11.47
C ARG A 483 -7.96 8.46 12.64
N LEU A 484 -7.66 9.07 13.78
CA LEU A 484 -8.37 8.84 15.05
C LEU A 484 -9.81 9.33 15.00
N GLU A 485 -10.11 10.34 14.17
CA GLU A 485 -11.44 10.89 13.95
C GLU A 485 -12.37 9.98 13.13
N ILE A 486 -11.85 8.88 12.58
CA ILE A 486 -12.69 7.87 11.91
C ILE A 486 -13.25 6.93 12.99
N PRO A 487 -14.57 6.74 13.09
CA PRO A 487 -15.14 5.83 14.10
C PRO A 487 -14.87 4.36 13.75
N PHE A 488 -15.00 3.99 12.48
CA PHE A 488 -14.74 2.66 11.94
C PHE A 488 -14.42 2.78 10.44
N SER A 489 -13.79 1.75 9.87
CA SER A 489 -13.64 1.62 8.42
C SER A 489 -14.43 0.45 7.87
N GLU A 490 -14.73 0.46 6.57
CA GLU A 490 -15.49 -0.61 5.94
C GLU A 490 -14.81 -1.14 4.68
N THR A 491 -14.87 -2.47 4.47
CA THR A 491 -14.51 -3.17 3.25
C THR A 491 -15.79 -3.67 2.61
N LEU A 492 -16.03 -3.39 1.33
CA LEU A 492 -17.08 -4.09 0.58
C LEU A 492 -16.43 -4.87 -0.55
N ILE A 493 -16.79 -6.14 -0.67
CA ILE A 493 -16.34 -7.04 -1.72
C ILE A 493 -17.55 -7.33 -2.60
N PHE A 494 -17.45 -6.92 -3.86
CA PHE A 494 -18.39 -7.28 -4.91
C PHE A 494 -17.75 -8.38 -5.76
N PRO A 495 -18.22 -9.63 -5.66
CA PRO A 495 -17.65 -10.76 -6.38
C PRO A 495 -18.13 -10.74 -7.84
N VAL A 496 -17.38 -10.08 -8.71
CA VAL A 496 -17.75 -9.86 -10.12
C VAL A 496 -16.99 -10.78 -11.08
N LYS A 497 -15.95 -11.47 -10.60
CA LYS A 497 -15.22 -12.49 -11.36
C LYS A 497 -15.69 -13.89 -10.95
N PRO A 498 -15.62 -14.89 -11.86
CA PRO A 498 -15.95 -16.28 -11.52
C PRO A 498 -15.18 -16.80 -10.30
N MET A 499 -13.86 -16.53 -10.24
CA MET A 499 -13.02 -16.95 -9.10
C MET A 499 -13.40 -16.27 -7.77
N ASP A 500 -14.05 -15.10 -7.80
CA ASP A 500 -14.50 -14.44 -6.57
C ASP A 500 -15.64 -15.23 -5.91
N ARG A 501 -16.38 -16.05 -6.67
CA ARG A 501 -17.52 -16.84 -6.17
C ARG A 501 -17.10 -17.96 -5.24
N VAL A 502 -15.90 -18.52 -5.44
CA VAL A 502 -15.32 -19.52 -4.52
C VAL A 502 -15.26 -18.96 -3.09
N LEU A 503 -15.02 -17.66 -2.93
CA LEU A 503 -15.07 -17.02 -1.60
C LEU A 503 -16.47 -17.09 -0.97
N LEU A 504 -17.51 -16.97 -1.80
CA LEU A 504 -18.91 -17.03 -1.33
C LEU A 504 -19.32 -18.44 -0.96
N GLU A 505 -18.92 -19.45 -1.76
CA GLU A 505 -19.18 -20.86 -1.48
C GLU A 505 -18.61 -21.30 -0.13
N LEU A 506 -17.40 -20.82 0.19
CA LEU A 506 -16.75 -21.05 1.49
C LEU A 506 -17.40 -20.29 2.66
N GLY A 507 -18.39 -19.43 2.37
CA GLY A 507 -19.19 -18.72 3.36
C GLY A 507 -18.39 -17.81 4.28
N LEU A 508 -18.87 -17.67 5.51
CA LEU A 508 -18.27 -16.78 6.50
C LEU A 508 -16.83 -17.19 6.86
N GLU A 509 -16.55 -18.49 6.87
CA GLU A 509 -15.24 -19.02 7.24
C GLU A 509 -14.21 -18.73 6.15
N GLY A 510 -14.57 -18.92 4.87
CA GLY A 510 -13.75 -18.51 3.73
C GLY A 510 -13.48 -17.01 3.70
N LEU A 511 -14.50 -16.17 3.97
CA LEU A 511 -14.31 -14.73 4.07
C LEU A 511 -13.31 -14.37 5.19
N ARG A 512 -13.45 -15.00 6.36
CA ARG A 512 -12.55 -14.77 7.50
C ARG A 512 -11.12 -15.20 7.18
N GLU A 513 -10.95 -16.33 6.51
CA GLU A 513 -9.64 -16.83 6.08
C GLU A 513 -9.00 -15.90 5.05
N TYR A 514 -9.74 -15.45 4.04
CA TYR A 514 -9.25 -14.53 3.02
C TYR A 514 -8.81 -13.19 3.63
N VAL A 515 -9.65 -12.61 4.51
CA VAL A 515 -9.33 -11.36 5.21
C VAL A 515 -8.13 -11.53 6.13
N SER A 516 -7.98 -12.70 6.76
CA SER A 516 -6.88 -13.02 7.67
C SER A 516 -5.66 -13.64 6.98
N ALA A 517 -5.68 -13.77 5.65
CA ALA A 517 -4.68 -14.52 4.91
C ALA A 517 -3.27 -14.01 5.22
N PRO A 518 -2.30 -14.94 5.40
CA PRO A 518 -0.94 -14.59 5.76
C PRO A 518 -0.28 -13.78 4.65
N LEU A 519 0.72 -12.99 5.06
CA LEU A 519 1.51 -12.20 4.14
C LEU A 519 2.32 -13.11 3.21
N GLU A 520 2.43 -12.74 1.94
CA GLU A 520 3.19 -13.50 0.95
C GLU A 520 4.68 -13.58 1.31
N LYS A 521 5.26 -14.76 1.11
CA LYS A 521 6.70 -14.98 1.27
C LYS A 521 7.47 -14.43 0.05
N VAL A 522 8.57 -13.74 0.31
CA VAL A 522 9.55 -13.34 -0.71
C VAL A 522 10.70 -14.34 -0.64
N PHE A 523 10.77 -15.22 -1.63
CA PHE A 523 11.84 -16.20 -1.70
C PHE A 523 13.09 -15.58 -2.30
N VAL A 524 14.15 -15.49 -1.50
CA VAL A 524 15.48 -15.09 -1.97
C VAL A 524 16.16 -16.33 -2.51
N ASN A 525 16.46 -16.34 -3.82
CA ASN A 525 17.12 -17.47 -4.46
C ASN A 525 18.49 -17.05 -5.05
N PRO A 526 19.58 -17.08 -4.26
CA PRO A 526 20.90 -16.64 -4.73
C PRO A 526 21.45 -17.48 -5.90
N SER A 527 21.00 -18.73 -6.06
CA SER A 527 21.42 -19.61 -7.16
C SER A 527 20.62 -19.41 -8.45
N ASN A 528 19.75 -18.40 -8.50
CA ASN A 528 19.05 -18.04 -9.74
C ASN A 528 20.06 -17.70 -10.85
N LYS A 529 19.98 -18.39 -11.99
CA LYS A 529 20.90 -18.21 -13.14
C LYS A 529 21.02 -16.75 -13.61
N PHE A 530 19.96 -15.95 -13.57
CA PHE A 530 20.04 -14.53 -13.94
C PHE A 530 20.87 -13.71 -12.93
N VAL A 531 20.73 -14.01 -11.64
CA VAL A 531 21.47 -13.34 -10.57
C VAL A 531 22.95 -13.74 -10.63
N LEU A 532 23.22 -15.04 -10.77
CA LEU A 532 24.58 -15.55 -10.98
C LEU A 532 25.23 -14.92 -12.21
N LEU A 533 24.53 -14.88 -13.35
CA LEU A 533 25.05 -14.25 -14.56
C LEU A 533 25.34 -12.76 -14.34
N PHE A 534 24.45 -12.03 -13.67
CA PHE A 534 24.65 -10.62 -13.37
C PHE A 534 25.90 -10.38 -12.50
N LYS A 535 26.07 -11.15 -11.43
CA LYS A 535 27.27 -11.09 -10.55
C LYS A 535 28.54 -11.47 -11.32
N ALA A 536 28.51 -12.57 -12.06
CA ALA A 536 29.64 -13.06 -12.84
C ALA A 536 30.11 -12.03 -13.88
N MET A 537 29.16 -11.46 -14.64
CA MET A 537 29.46 -10.43 -15.64
C MET A 537 29.98 -9.14 -15.00
N PHE A 538 29.44 -8.72 -13.85
CA PHE A 538 29.95 -7.57 -13.12
C PHE A 538 31.39 -7.79 -12.69
N LYS A 539 31.70 -8.94 -12.07
CA LYS A 539 33.06 -9.29 -11.62
C LYS A 539 34.05 -9.30 -12.78
N LEU A 540 33.75 -10.07 -13.81
CA LEU A 540 34.62 -10.25 -14.97
C LEU A 540 34.91 -8.93 -15.68
N ARG A 541 33.88 -8.10 -15.91
CA ARG A 541 34.08 -6.80 -16.58
C ARG A 541 34.77 -5.75 -15.71
N SER A 542 34.70 -5.90 -14.39
CA SER A 542 35.42 -5.06 -13.43
C SER A 542 36.85 -5.53 -13.16
N GLY A 543 37.24 -6.69 -13.70
CA GLY A 543 38.56 -7.29 -13.50
C GLY A 543 38.72 -8.04 -12.17
N PHE A 544 37.62 -8.42 -11.51
CA PHE A 544 37.67 -9.28 -10.32
C PHE A 544 37.78 -10.74 -10.74
N GLU A 545 38.70 -11.47 -10.11
CA GLU A 545 39.04 -12.88 -10.45
C GLU A 545 38.35 -13.90 -9.52
N ASP A 546 37.62 -13.44 -8.50
CA ASP A 546 36.96 -14.25 -7.47
C ASP A 546 35.57 -14.77 -7.91
N LEU A 547 35.50 -15.27 -9.14
CA LEU A 547 34.32 -15.98 -9.63
C LEU A 547 34.13 -17.28 -8.83
N THR A 548 32.92 -17.51 -8.33
CA THR A 548 32.51 -18.78 -7.72
C THR A 548 32.52 -19.91 -8.75
N LYS A 549 32.46 -21.16 -8.28
CA LYS A 549 32.40 -22.33 -9.17
C LYS A 549 31.16 -22.26 -10.07
N GLU A 550 30.02 -21.94 -9.48
CA GLU A 550 28.72 -21.83 -10.15
C GLU A 550 28.70 -20.68 -11.17
N GLU A 551 29.30 -19.53 -10.83
CA GLU A 551 29.45 -18.41 -11.77
C GLU A 551 30.33 -18.81 -12.99
N ARG A 552 31.46 -19.50 -12.76
CA ARG A 552 32.33 -19.97 -13.85
C ARG A 552 31.67 -21.02 -14.73
N GLU A 553 31.00 -22.00 -14.14
CA GLU A 553 30.27 -23.04 -14.86
C GLU A 553 29.17 -22.44 -15.73
N LEU A 554 28.39 -21.49 -15.19
CA LEU A 554 27.35 -20.81 -15.94
C LEU A 554 27.91 -19.99 -17.12
N LEU A 555 29.01 -19.26 -16.93
CA LEU A 555 29.64 -18.51 -18.02
C LEU A 555 30.15 -19.44 -19.15
N LYS A 556 30.67 -20.63 -18.80
CA LYS A 556 31.08 -21.66 -19.76
C LYS A 556 29.88 -22.27 -20.48
N GLU A 557 28.81 -22.62 -19.76
CA GLU A 557 27.54 -23.13 -20.31
C GLU A 557 26.97 -22.18 -21.37
N LEU A 558 26.99 -20.87 -21.08
CA LEU A 558 26.51 -19.82 -21.97
C LEU A 558 27.50 -19.41 -23.06
N LYS A 559 28.68 -20.03 -23.13
CA LYS A 559 29.77 -19.71 -24.09
C LYS A 559 30.20 -18.24 -24.06
N LEU A 560 30.11 -17.60 -22.89
CA LEU A 560 30.51 -16.21 -22.69
C LEU A 560 32.00 -16.07 -22.35
N VAL A 561 32.63 -17.17 -21.92
CA VAL A 561 34.07 -17.27 -21.65
C VAL A 561 34.62 -18.55 -22.26
N THR A 562 35.90 -18.53 -22.62
CA THR A 562 36.67 -19.71 -23.02
C THR A 562 37.81 -19.90 -22.04
N THR A 563 38.04 -21.14 -21.61
CA THR A 563 39.21 -21.46 -20.79
C THR A 563 40.45 -21.34 -21.66
N ARG A 564 41.46 -20.56 -21.24
CA ARG A 564 42.73 -20.47 -21.94
C ARG A 564 43.74 -21.33 -21.18
N ARG A 565 44.28 -22.38 -21.81
CA ARG A 565 45.43 -23.10 -21.23
C ARG A 565 46.62 -22.16 -21.19
N VAL A 566 47.15 -21.93 -20.00
CA VAL A 566 48.39 -21.18 -19.76
C VAL A 566 49.46 -22.14 -19.23
N LEU A 567 50.73 -21.74 -19.30
CA LEU A 567 51.89 -22.58 -18.98
C LEU A 567 51.86 -23.23 -17.57
N PHE A 568 51.06 -22.69 -16.64
CA PHE A 568 50.93 -23.17 -15.26
C PHE A 568 49.51 -23.67 -14.90
N GLY A 569 48.61 -23.91 -15.87
CA GLY A 569 47.28 -24.46 -15.60
C GLY A 569 46.16 -23.98 -16.55
N GLU A 570 44.91 -24.10 -16.09
CA GLU A 570 43.74 -23.51 -16.75
C GLU A 570 43.51 -22.09 -16.23
N GLY A 571 43.47 -21.10 -17.13
CA GLY A 571 43.17 -19.69 -16.85
C GLY A 571 41.83 -19.25 -17.41
#